data_AF-A0A841J7S1-F1
#
_entry.id   AF-A0A841J7S1-F1
#
_cell.length_a   1.000
_cell.length_b   1.000
_cell.length_c   1.000
_cell.angle_alpha   90.00
_cell.angle_beta   90.00
_cell.angle_gamma   90.00
#
_symmetry.space_group_name_H-M   'P 1'
#
loop_
_entity.id
_entity.type
_entity.pdbx_description
1 polymer ?
#
loop_
_entity_poly.entity_id
_entity_poly.type
_entity_poly.pdbx_seq_one_letter_code
_entity_poly.pdbx_strand_id
1 'polypeptide(L)'
;MPSRHIRTVSLSPELDRFITDLVRSGRYASASEVVREGLRALMPEMQNGQAHSRHPARANAAERGTGRSELPSRKTATDRREIKAS
;
A
#
# COMPACT_ATOMS: atom_id res chain seq x y z
N MET A 1 20.07 20.77 -19.65
CA MET A 1 19.71 20.31 -21.01
C MET A 1 18.51 19.38 -20.86
N PRO A 2 17.30 19.71 -21.36
CA PRO A 2 16.19 18.77 -21.28
C PRO A 2 16.48 17.53 -22.14
N SER A 3 16.55 16.36 -21.51
CA SER A 3 16.77 15.09 -22.20
C SER A 3 15.53 14.70 -22.99
N ARG A 4 15.64 14.63 -24.33
CA ARG A 4 14.55 14.14 -25.18
C ARG A 4 14.59 12.61 -25.24
N HIS A 5 13.53 11.97 -24.79
CA HIS A 5 13.33 10.53 -24.90
C HIS A 5 12.23 10.23 -25.93
N ILE A 6 12.52 9.35 -26.90
CA ILE A 6 11.57 8.92 -27.92
C ILE A 6 11.15 7.48 -27.60
N ARG A 7 9.84 7.23 -27.59
CA ARG A 7 9.27 5.88 -27.46
C ARG A 7 8.28 5.66 -28.59
N THR A 8 8.47 4.57 -29.34
CA THR A 8 7.52 4.09 -30.35
C THR A 8 6.44 3.28 -29.65
N VAL A 9 5.18 3.52 -30.00
CA VAL A 9 4.02 2.84 -29.43
C VAL A 9 3.09 2.43 -30.56
N SER A 10 2.47 1.25 -30.43
CA SER A 10 1.39 0.82 -31.32
C SER A 10 0.07 1.33 -30.77
N LEU A 11 -0.75 1.94 -31.63
CA LEU A 11 -2.06 2.47 -31.28
C LEU A 11 -3.14 1.68 -32.02
N SER A 12 -4.32 1.56 -31.40
CA SER A 12 -5.49 1.09 -32.13
C SER A 12 -5.94 2.14 -33.16
N PRO A 13 -6.63 1.77 -34.24
CA PRO A 13 -7.12 2.72 -35.24
C PRO A 13 -7.97 3.85 -34.65
N GLU A 14 -8.74 3.54 -33.59
CA GLU A 14 -9.61 4.50 -32.92
C GLU A 14 -8.79 5.56 -32.17
N LEU A 15 -7.71 5.15 -31.50
CA LEU A 15 -6.80 6.07 -30.79
C LEU A 15 -6.01 6.93 -31.76
N ASP A 16 -5.53 6.37 -32.87
CA ASP A 16 -4.82 7.13 -33.91
C ASP A 16 -5.73 8.20 -34.54
N ARG A 17 -6.98 7.83 -34.85
CA ARG A 17 -7.98 8.78 -35.36
C ARG A 17 -8.28 9.88 -34.35
N PHE A 18 -8.46 9.54 -33.07
CA PHE A 18 -8.70 10.51 -32.02
C PHE A 18 -7.55 11.53 -31.91
N ILE A 19 -6.29 11.07 -31.93
CA ILE A 19 -5.12 11.95 -31.92
C ILE A 19 -5.08 12.83 -33.17
N THR A 20 -5.35 12.24 -34.33
CA THR A 20 -5.36 12.95 -35.61
C THR A 20 -6.41 14.07 -35.62
N ASP A 21 -7.63 13.80 -35.15
CA ASP A 21 -8.70 14.79 -35.09
C ASP A 21 -8.35 15.94 -34.12
N LEU A 22 -7.70 15.64 -32.99
CA LEU A 22 -7.21 16.65 -32.06
C LEU A 22 -6.13 17.57 -32.67
N VAL A 23 -5.20 17.01 -33.45
CA VAL A 23 -4.18 17.81 -34.15
C VAL A 23 -4.83 18.64 -35.27
N ARG A 24 -5.74 18.04 -36.05
CA ARG A 24 -6.46 18.73 -37.13
C ARG A 24 -7.34 19.87 -36.64
N SER A 25 -7.84 19.78 -35.41
CA SER A 25 -8.59 20.88 -34.77
C SER A 25 -7.74 22.13 -34.50
N GLY A 26 -6.41 22.02 -34.57
CA GLY A 26 -5.47 23.09 -34.24
C GLY A 26 -5.22 23.26 -32.73
N ARG A 27 -5.89 22.49 -31.88
CA ARG A 27 -5.69 22.52 -30.41
C ARG A 27 -4.29 22.04 -29.99
N TYR A 28 -3.69 21.15 -30.76
CA TYR A 28 -2.37 20.60 -30.50
C TYR A 28 -1.52 20.67 -31.76
N ALA A 29 -0.24 21.01 -31.61
CA ALA A 29 0.68 21.14 -32.74
C ALA A 29 1.20 19.78 -33.24
N SER A 30 1.13 18.73 -32.42
CA SER A 30 1.61 17.40 -32.80
C SER A 30 0.97 16.26 -32.00
N ALA A 31 1.01 15.04 -32.55
CA ALA A 31 0.61 13.83 -31.85
C ALA A 31 1.39 13.62 -30.54
N SER A 32 2.70 13.92 -30.54
CA SER A 32 3.51 13.81 -29.33
C SER A 32 3.07 14.77 -28.23
N GLU A 33 2.47 15.91 -28.57
CA GLU A 33 1.92 16.84 -27.60
C GLU A 33 0.64 16.30 -26.97
N VAL A 34 -0.27 15.77 -27.80
CA VAL A 34 -1.49 15.09 -27.34
C VAL A 34 -1.14 13.97 -26.36
N VAL A 35 -0.19 13.10 -26.73
CA VAL A 35 0.23 11.97 -25.89
C VAL A 35 0.86 12.45 -24.58
N ARG A 36 1.69 13.49 -24.59
CA ARG A 36 2.28 14.04 -23.36
C ARG A 36 1.23 14.61 -22.43
N GLU A 37 0.26 15.36 -22.94
CA GLU A 37 -0.81 15.92 -22.13
C GLU A 37 -1.74 14.84 -21.58
N GLY A 38 -2.05 13.81 -22.37
CA GLY A 38 -2.78 12.63 -21.91
C GLY A 38 -2.05 11.91 -20.77
N LEU A 39 -0.75 11.64 -20.93
CA LEU A 39 0.06 11.03 -19.87
C LEU A 39 0.18 11.94 -18.63
N ARG A 40 0.29 13.26 -18.82
CA ARG A 40 0.32 14.23 -17.72
C ARG A 40 -0.96 14.24 -16.91
N ALA A 41 -2.11 14.08 -17.56
CA ALA A 41 -3.40 13.94 -16.88
C ALA A 41 -3.50 12.64 -16.07
N LEU A 42 -2.91 11.53 -16.55
CA LEU A 42 -2.94 10.22 -15.88
C LEU A 42 -1.92 10.06 -14.74
N MET A 43 -0.80 10.80 -14.80
CA MET A 43 0.30 10.69 -13.85
C MET A 43 -0.10 10.83 -12.35
N PRO A 44 -0.93 11.80 -11.94
CA PRO A 44 -1.30 12.00 -10.54
C PRO A 44 -1.96 10.77 -9.89
N GLU A 45 -2.78 10.04 -10.64
CA GLU A 45 -3.49 8.87 -10.15
C GLU A 45 -2.51 7.73 -9.79
N MET A 46 -1.47 7.56 -10.60
CA MET A 46 -0.45 6.52 -10.39
C MET A 46 0.51 6.84 -9.24
N GLN A 47 0.77 8.12 -8.97
CA GLN A 47 1.64 8.56 -7.88
C GLN A 47 0.97 8.41 -6.50
N ASN A 48 -0.33 8.68 -6.41
CA ASN A 48 -1.08 8.55 -5.15
C ASN A 48 -1.39 7.08 -4.79
N GLY A 49 -1.51 6.20 -5.78
CA GLY A 49 -1.70 4.75 -5.57
C GLY A 49 -0.46 4.03 -5.04
N GLN A 50 0.75 4.54 -5.30
CA GLN A 50 2.00 3.89 -4.86
C GLN A 50 2.35 4.11 -3.38
N ALA A 51 1.70 5.07 -2.70
CA ALA A 51 1.85 5.25 -1.26
C ALA A 51 1.21 4.11 -0.42
N HIS A 52 0.37 3.26 -1.02
CA HIS A 52 -0.42 2.24 -0.32
C HIS A 52 0.18 0.82 -0.35
N SER A 53 1.35 0.62 -0.95
CA SER A 53 2.10 -0.64 -0.85
C SER A 53 3.03 -0.68 0.38
N ARG A 54 2.77 0.11 1.43
CA ARG A 54 3.28 -0.22 2.77
C ARG A 54 2.38 -1.31 3.35
N HIS A 55 2.68 -2.56 3.04
CA HIS A 55 2.17 -3.71 3.80
C HIS A 55 2.43 -3.49 5.31
N PRO A 56 1.42 -3.30 6.18
CA PRO A 56 1.57 -3.58 7.61
C PRO A 56 1.11 -5.04 7.85
N ALA A 57 1.59 -5.99 7.06
CA ALA A 57 1.26 -7.40 7.25
C ALA A 57 2.23 -8.03 8.26
N ARG A 58 2.26 -7.53 9.50
CA ARG A 58 2.86 -8.22 10.66
C ARG A 58 2.48 -7.63 12.04
N ALA A 59 1.26 -7.11 12.20
CA ALA A 59 0.80 -6.56 13.48
C ALA A 59 -0.37 -7.33 14.13
N ASN A 60 -0.66 -8.58 13.74
CA ASN A 60 -1.74 -9.37 14.36
C ASN A 60 -1.32 -10.83 14.55
N ALA A 61 -0.56 -11.14 15.60
CA ALA A 61 -0.33 -12.54 16.00
C ALA A 61 -0.12 -12.80 17.51
N ALA A 62 -0.10 -11.82 18.41
CA ALA A 62 0.38 -12.06 19.78
C ALA A 62 -0.59 -11.79 20.93
N GLU A 63 -1.88 -11.52 20.69
CA GLU A 63 -2.86 -11.43 21.79
C GLU A 63 -3.97 -12.46 21.63
N ARG A 64 -3.66 -13.69 22.03
CA ARG A 64 -4.66 -14.68 22.43
C ARG A 64 -4.26 -15.30 23.76
N GLY A 65 -4.88 -14.79 24.82
CA GLY A 65 -5.44 -15.54 25.95
C GLY A 65 -4.52 -16.45 26.76
N THR A 66 -4.18 -16.01 27.96
CA THR A 66 -4.17 -16.91 29.13
C THR A 66 -5.11 -16.32 30.18
N GLY A 67 -6.28 -16.94 30.29
CA GLY A 67 -7.28 -16.61 31.28
C GLY A 67 -6.79 -16.89 32.69
N ARG A 68 -7.22 -16.00 33.59
CA ARG A 68 -7.31 -16.15 35.04
C ARG A 68 -7.57 -17.60 35.47
N SER A 69 -6.66 -18.17 36.23
CA SER A 69 -6.93 -19.28 37.14
C SER A 69 -7.03 -18.74 38.56
N GLU A 70 -8.25 -18.41 38.99
CA GLU A 70 -8.58 -18.34 40.41
C GLU A 70 -9.05 -19.74 40.88
N LEU A 71 -8.57 -20.13 42.06
CA LEU A 71 -8.61 -21.47 42.67
C LEU A 71 -10.04 -21.92 43.07
N PRO A 72 -10.22 -23.19 43.49
CA PRO A 72 -10.31 -23.38 44.94
C PRO A 72 -9.73 -24.69 45.53
N SER A 73 -9.19 -24.53 46.74
CA SER A 73 -9.20 -25.42 47.92
C SER A 73 -9.21 -26.94 47.74
N ARG A 74 -8.18 -27.61 48.29
CA ARG A 74 -8.39 -28.71 49.25
C ARG A 74 -7.22 -28.84 50.23
N LYS A 75 -7.62 -29.05 51.48
CA LYS A 75 -6.86 -29.13 52.73
C LYS A 75 -6.07 -30.44 52.84
N THR A 76 -4.87 -30.39 53.43
CA THR A 76 -4.28 -31.29 54.47
C THR A 76 -2.95 -30.67 54.90
N ALA A 77 -2.79 -30.08 56.08
CA ALA A 77 -2.50 -30.72 57.39
C ALA A 77 -1.09 -31.33 57.49
N THR A 78 -0.40 -30.99 58.59
CA THR A 78 0.94 -31.40 59.07
C THR A 78 1.98 -30.29 58.89
N ASP A 79 2.10 -29.31 59.80
CA ASP A 79 2.58 -29.37 61.20
C ASP A 79 4.12 -29.43 61.32
N ARG A 80 4.64 -28.58 62.23
CA ARG A 80 5.98 -28.58 62.88
C ARG A 80 7.22 -28.08 62.13
N ARG A 81 7.62 -26.83 62.40
CA ARG A 81 8.56 -26.51 63.53
C ARG A 81 8.90 -25.02 63.61
N GLU A 82 8.73 -24.51 64.82
CA GLU A 82 9.11 -23.18 65.29
C GLU A 82 10.61 -22.91 65.27
N ILE A 83 10.89 -21.61 65.23
CA ILE A 83 12.19 -20.96 65.14
C ILE A 83 12.68 -20.66 66.57
N LYS A 84 13.97 -20.85 66.75
CA LYS A 84 14.80 -20.51 67.91
C LYS A 84 14.75 -18.99 68.20
N ALA A 85 14.40 -18.60 69.43
CA ALA A 85 14.72 -17.29 69.99
C ALA A 85 14.75 -17.35 71.52
N SER A 86 15.96 -17.43 72.09
CA SER A 86 16.40 -16.91 73.40
C SER A 86 17.91 -17.09 73.50
#